data_AF-A0A4Q5R9Q9-F1
#
_entry.id   AF-A0A4Q5R9Q9-F1
#
_cell.length_a   1.000
_cell.length_b   1.000
_cell.length_c   1.000
_cell.angle_alpha   90.00
_cell.angle_beta   90.00
_cell.angle_gamma   90.00
#
_symmetry.space_group_name_H-M   'P 1'
#
loop_
_entity.id
_entity.type
_entity.pdbx_description
1 polymer ?
#
loop_
_entity_poly.entity_id
_entity_poly.type
_entity_poly.pdbx_seq_one_letter_code
_entity_poly.pdbx_strand_id
1 'polypeptide(L)'
;MTGEHYKEGRASALSGTTNHELVERLRTLRESGDAAMWAAEEYDPNFSLKLAAALDEASADALLAEWLQRRLDVLTRTRDELRAAWHDARPAASD
;
A
#
# COMPACT_ATOMS: atom_id res chain seq x y z
N MET A 1 -22.32 -39.94 -52.60
CA MET A 1 -23.36 -39.22 -51.84
C MET A 1 -23.33 -39.72 -50.42
N THR A 2 -23.59 -38.80 -49.48
CA THR A 2 -23.65 -38.91 -48.01
C THR A 2 -22.31 -38.80 -47.25
N GLY A 3 -22.32 -37.86 -46.30
CA GLY A 3 -21.21 -37.54 -45.41
C GLY A 3 -21.22 -36.09 -44.94
N GLU A 4 -22.39 -35.48 -44.71
CA GLU A 4 -22.48 -34.31 -43.83
C GLU A 4 -22.00 -34.73 -42.44
N HIS A 5 -21.10 -33.97 -41.82
CA HIS A 5 -21.18 -33.65 -40.39
C HIS A 5 -20.37 -32.38 -40.13
N TYR A 6 -21.12 -31.28 -40.07
CA TYR A 6 -20.71 -30.01 -39.48
C TYR A 6 -20.62 -30.15 -37.96
N LYS A 7 -19.69 -29.38 -37.38
CA LYS A 7 -19.58 -28.96 -35.97
C LYS A 7 -19.16 -30.02 -34.96
N GLU A 8 -17.91 -29.89 -34.51
CA GLU A 8 -17.68 -29.78 -33.06
C GLU A 8 -16.90 -28.50 -32.80
N GLY A 9 -17.64 -27.48 -32.37
CA GLY A 9 -17.05 -26.31 -31.75
C GLY A 9 -16.22 -26.78 -30.56
N ARG A 10 -14.95 -26.36 -30.52
CA ARG A 10 -14.12 -26.44 -29.32
C ARG A 10 -14.88 -25.67 -28.24
N ALA A 11 -15.63 -26.38 -27.40
CA ALA A 11 -16.30 -25.79 -26.26
C ALA A 11 -15.21 -25.15 -25.41
N SER A 12 -15.16 -23.81 -25.42
CA SER A 12 -14.30 -23.05 -24.52
C SER A 12 -14.75 -23.40 -23.11
N ALA A 13 -13.98 -24.24 -22.43
CA ALA A 13 -14.24 -24.68 -21.06
C ALA A 13 -13.95 -23.59 -20.02
N LEU A 14 -14.14 -22.32 -20.38
CA LEU A 14 -14.30 -21.25 -19.41
C LEU A 14 -15.78 -21.22 -19.01
N SER A 15 -16.25 -22.29 -18.38
CA SER A 15 -17.44 -22.21 -17.52
C SER A 15 -17.03 -21.45 -16.26
N GLY A 16 -16.75 -20.16 -16.42
CA GLY A 16 -16.22 -19.29 -15.39
C GLY A 16 -17.32 -18.90 -14.41
N THR A 17 -17.57 -19.74 -13.40
CA THR A 17 -18.09 -19.23 -12.15
C THR A 17 -16.95 -18.44 -11.51
N THR A 18 -16.91 -17.13 -11.78
CA THR A 18 -16.04 -16.21 -11.07
C THR A 18 -16.24 -16.47 -9.58
N ASN A 19 -15.19 -16.89 -8.88
CA ASN A 19 -15.23 -17.04 -7.44
C ASN A 19 -15.41 -15.63 -6.85
N HIS A 20 -16.67 -15.24 -6.66
CA HIS A 20 -17.06 -13.88 -6.29
C HIS A 20 -16.39 -13.49 -4.97
N GLU A 21 -16.30 -14.42 -4.03
CA GLU A 21 -15.60 -14.22 -2.75
C GLU A 21 -14.11 -13.90 -2.95
N LEU A 22 -13.42 -14.66 -3.81
CA LEU A 22 -12.02 -14.36 -4.15
C LEU A 22 -11.89 -12.98 -4.80
N VAL A 23 -12.80 -12.62 -5.71
CA VAL A 23 -12.77 -11.31 -6.37
C VAL A 23 -12.97 -10.17 -5.37
N GLU A 24 -13.92 -10.28 -4.46
CA GLU A 24 -14.11 -9.25 -3.43
C GLU A 24 -12.89 -9.15 -2.51
N ARG A 25 -12.31 -10.28 -2.08
CA ARG A 25 -11.07 -10.26 -1.28
C ARG A 25 -9.92 -9.57 -2.00
N LEU A 26 -9.75 -9.83 -3.29
CA LEU A 26 -8.71 -9.18 -4.12
C LEU A 26 -8.98 -7.68 -4.29
N ARG A 27 -10.25 -7.25 -4.40
CA ARG A 27 -10.58 -5.82 -4.44
C ARG A 27 -10.26 -5.12 -3.13
N THR A 28 -10.64 -5.69 -1.99
CA THR A 28 -10.31 -5.13 -0.67
C THR A 28 -8.80 -5.07 -0.47
N LEU A 29 -8.07 -6.11 -0.89
CA LEU A 29 -6.61 -6.10 -0.83
C LEU A 29 -6.00 -4.99 -1.69
N ARG A 30 -6.52 -4.79 -2.91
CA ARG A 30 -6.09 -3.69 -3.78
C ARG A 30 -6.36 -2.33 -3.15
N GLU A 31 -7.59 -2.09 -2.67
CA GLU A 31 -7.98 -0.81 -2.08
C GLU A 31 -7.15 -0.46 -0.84
N SER A 32 -6.92 -1.45 0.04
CA SER A 32 -6.05 -1.26 1.22
C SER A 32 -4.59 -1.03 0.83
N GLY A 33 -4.10 -1.73 -0.19
CA GLY A 33 -2.76 -1.53 -0.74
C GLY A 33 -2.58 -0.14 -1.37
N ASP A 34 -3.54 0.33 -2.16
CA ASP A 34 -3.51 1.65 -2.79
C ASP A 34 -3.49 2.77 -1.74
N ALA A 35 -4.34 2.67 -0.71
CA ALA A 35 -4.37 3.64 0.39
C ALA A 35 -3.05 3.67 1.17
N ALA A 36 -2.48 2.51 1.48
CA ALA A 36 -1.18 2.41 2.15
C ALA A 36 -0.06 3.00 1.28
N MET A 37 -0.09 2.77 -0.03
CA MET A 37 0.90 3.30 -0.97
C MET A 37 0.82 4.82 -1.08
N TRP A 38 -0.39 5.39 -1.17
CA TRP A 38 -0.57 6.84 -1.20
C TRP A 38 -0.07 7.51 0.08
N ALA A 39 -0.37 6.92 1.25
CA ALA A 39 0.16 7.42 2.51
C ALA A 39 1.69 7.34 2.57
N ALA A 40 2.29 6.30 1.98
CA ALA A 40 3.74 6.19 1.89
C ALA A 40 4.35 7.27 0.98
N GLU A 41 3.75 7.49 -0.20
CA GLU A 41 4.23 8.48 -1.18
C GLU A 41 4.03 9.94 -0.76
N GLU A 42 3.02 10.22 0.09
CA GLU A 42 2.81 11.55 0.67
C GLU A 42 4.07 12.03 1.42
N TYR A 43 4.81 11.10 2.03
CA TYR A 43 5.98 11.40 2.86
C TYR A 43 7.32 10.94 2.25
N ASP A 44 7.29 10.08 1.23
CA ASP A 44 8.47 9.69 0.46
C ASP A 44 8.12 9.54 -1.04
N PRO A 45 8.34 10.59 -1.86
CA PRO A 45 8.03 10.54 -3.28
C PRO A 45 8.71 9.37 -3.99
N ASN A 46 7.98 8.70 -4.87
CA ASN A 46 8.42 7.50 -5.60
C ASN A 46 8.67 6.27 -4.69
N PHE A 47 8.11 6.22 -3.48
CA PHE A 47 8.22 5.04 -2.63
C PHE A 47 7.72 3.77 -3.34
N SER A 48 6.67 3.88 -4.17
CA SER A 48 6.17 2.76 -4.97
C SER A 48 7.22 2.20 -5.94
N LEU A 49 8.03 3.07 -6.57
CA LEU A 49 9.11 2.67 -7.47
C LEU A 49 10.26 2.01 -6.71
N LYS A 50 10.60 2.53 -5.52
CA LYS A 50 11.64 1.94 -4.66
C LYS A 50 11.22 0.55 -4.18
N LEU A 51 9.96 0.38 -3.78
CA LEU A 51 9.41 -0.89 -3.35
C LEU A 51 9.32 -1.88 -4.52
N ALA A 52 8.90 -1.43 -5.70
CA ALA A 52 8.88 -2.25 -6.91
C ALA A 52 10.29 -2.70 -7.37
N ALA A 53 11.33 -1.96 -6.99
CA ALA A 53 12.72 -2.31 -7.28
C ALA A 53 13.31 -3.33 -6.28
N ALA A 54 12.63 -3.62 -5.17
CA ALA A 54 13.07 -4.65 -4.24
C ALA A 54 12.94 -6.04 -4.90
N LEU A 55 14.05 -6.77 -4.96
CA LEU A 55 14.12 -8.06 -5.66
C LEU A 55 13.68 -9.24 -4.79
N ASP A 56 13.62 -9.03 -3.47
CA ASP A 56 13.19 -10.03 -2.48
C ASP A 56 12.46 -9.37 -1.31
N GLU A 57 11.79 -10.22 -0.51
CA GLU A 57 11.00 -9.82 0.64
C GLU A 57 11.84 -9.10 1.70
N ALA A 58 13.06 -9.56 1.96
CA ALA A 58 13.95 -8.95 2.95
C ALA A 58 14.32 -7.51 2.57
N SER A 59 14.55 -7.23 1.29
CA SER A 59 14.84 -5.89 0.78
C SER A 59 13.61 -4.99 0.86
N ALA A 60 12.42 -5.52 0.58
CA ALA A 60 11.16 -4.79 0.73
C ALA A 60 10.88 -4.43 2.20
N ASP A 61 11.08 -5.39 3.11
CA ASP A 61 10.92 -5.18 4.56
C ASP A 61 11.91 -4.15 5.11
N ALA A 62 13.17 -4.21 4.67
CA ALA A 62 14.17 -3.23 5.05
C ALA A 62 13.77 -1.81 4.60
N LEU A 63 13.26 -1.67 3.37
CA LEU A 63 12.78 -0.39 2.85
C LEU A 63 11.57 0.15 3.64
N LEU A 64 10.61 -0.73 3.99
CA LEU A 64 9.45 -0.38 4.81
C LEU A 64 9.87 0.05 6.21
N ALA A 65 10.82 -0.66 6.83
CA ALA A 65 11.36 -0.31 8.14
C ALA A 65 12.08 1.05 8.12
N GLU A 66 12.89 1.33 7.10
CA GLU A 66 13.56 2.62 6.93
C GLU A 66 12.55 3.76 6.75
N TRP A 67 11.53 3.56 5.92
CA TRP A 67 10.45 4.54 5.74
C TRP A 67 9.73 4.83 7.06
N LEU A 68 9.35 3.80 7.81
CA LEU A 68 8.66 3.94 9.09
C LEU A 68 9.53 4.69 10.11
N GLN A 69 10.80 4.31 10.23
CA GLN A 69 11.72 4.95 11.17
C GLN A 69 11.90 6.44 10.85
N ARG A 70 12.12 6.80 9.58
CA ARG A 70 12.22 8.20 9.16
C ARG A 70 10.95 8.99 9.52
N ARG A 71 9.77 8.38 9.36
CA ARG A 71 8.51 9.04 9.71
C ARG A 71 8.38 9.26 11.21
N LEU A 72 8.76 8.27 12.02
CA LEU A 72 8.77 8.39 13.48
C LEU A 72 9.74 9.48 13.96
N ASP A 73 10.91 9.59 13.34
CA ASP A 73 11.91 10.60 13.69
C ASP A 73 11.38 12.03 13.45
N VAL A 74 10.74 12.26 12.30
CA VAL A 74 10.10 13.54 11.97
C VAL A 74 9.00 13.88 12.97
N LEU A 75 8.09 12.95 13.25
CA LEU A 75 6.98 13.18 14.18
C LEU A 75 7.47 13.44 15.61
N THR A 76 8.51 12.72 16.03
CA THR A 76 9.15 12.89 17.34
C THR A 76 9.74 14.29 17.46
N ARG A 77 10.50 14.72 16.45
CA ARG A 77 11.08 16.07 16.40
C ARG A 77 9.99 17.15 16.42
N THR A 78 8.95 17.02 15.60
CA THR A 78 7.84 17.97 15.55
C THR A 78 7.14 18.09 16.91
N ARG A 79 6.89 16.96 17.58
CA ARG A 79 6.33 16.96 18.94
C ARG A 79 7.21 17.73 19.92
N ASP A 80 8.52 17.50 19.89
CA ASP A 80 9.46 18.11 20.82
C ASP A 80 9.59 19.62 20.58
N GLU A 81 9.62 20.06 19.32
CA GLU A 81 9.60 21.48 18.93
C GLU A 81 8.31 22.18 19.40
N LEU A 82 7.15 21.57 19.19
CA LEU A 82 5.87 22.11 19.66
C LEU A 82 5.81 22.19 21.18
N ARG A 83 6.36 21.18 21.87
CA ARG A 83 6.41 21.17 23.33
C ARG A 83 7.32 22.28 23.87
N ALA A 84 8.47 22.49 23.25
CA ALA A 84 9.37 23.59 23.62
C ALA A 84 8.67 24.94 23.41
N ALA A 85 8.08 25.18 22.24
CA ALA A 85 7.35 26.42 21.94
C ALA A 85 6.19 26.67 22.92
N TRP A 86 5.46 25.62 23.31
CA TRP A 86 4.40 25.72 24.31
C TRP A 86 4.93 26.11 25.70
N HIS A 87 6.05 25.53 26.13
CA HIS A 87 6.66 25.86 27.41
C HIS A 87 7.22 27.29 27.43
N ASP A 88 7.86 27.73 26.35
CA ASP A 88 8.45 29.06 26.21
C ASP A 88 7.40 30.17 26.12
N ALA A 89 6.27 29.89 25.47
CA ALA A 89 5.15 30.83 25.36
C ALA A 89 4.30 30.92 26.64
N ARG A 90 4.53 30.02 27.62
CA ARG A 90 3.78 30.06 28.87
C ARG A 90 4.35 31.19 29.73
N PRO A 91 3.54 32.19 30.14
CA PRO A 91 3.99 33.17 31.11
C PRO A 91 4.49 32.42 32.34
N ALA A 92 5.68 32.79 32.85
CA ALA A 92 6.02 32.43 34.22
C ALA A 92 4.81 32.86 35.06
N ALA A 93 4.16 31.90 35.71
CA ALA A 93 3.16 32.25 36.70
C ALA A 93 3.92 33.07 37.73
N SER A 94 3.73 34.39 37.70
CA SER A 94 4.29 35.31 38.67
C SER A 94 3.71 34.93 40.03
N ASP A 95 4.54 34.33 40.87
CA ASP A 95 4.38 34.35 42.33
C ASP A 95 4.82 35.73 42.86
#